data_AF-A0A316ZH35-F1
#
_entry.id   AF-A0A316ZH35-F1
#
_cell.length_a   1.000
_cell.length_b   1.000
_cell.length_c   1.000
_cell.angle_alpha   90.00
_cell.angle_beta   90.00
_cell.angle_gamma   90.00
#
_symmetry.space_group_name_H-M   'P 1'
#
loop_
_entity.id
_entity.type
_entity.pdbx_description
1 polymer ?
#
loop_
_entity_poly.entity_id
_entity_poly.type
_entity_poly.pdbx_seq_one_letter_code
_entity_poly.pdbx_strand_id
1 'polypeptide(L)'
;MPAVAASSRSTTNKENRGTAFALHAERSDDSDADAGAPSSKSRRVVSGSSSSAARRAVSASKGSSSSMPEDKMAALERRLEQMTAERDAVQAEFDSLRELRKTEPERALSEWRRTAESKSRHAQELISTLKARLESSERRVRALEAGGATAAASGSTRTADEDELREMERQRDAGRARERELQEEVERLQLELRTEVASSRALLSRAPAAVAPAAAAAGSKSASAEERAVRRLYEDLTGLIVNGVELYDTKRGLRRFKSVFACSGYHDLQLTLEESRSMLPGYADGHDAAPEKERDDLVYIPHLDEQRDAELMASESMPAYLLETIRFDRQASLKFLGNVQRGLARRSGRK
;
A
#
# COMPACT_ATOMS: atom_id res chain seq x y z
N MET A 1 22.49 -14.29 70.01
CA MET A 1 23.27 -13.79 68.87
C MET A 1 24.28 -14.85 68.42
N PRO A 2 23.90 -15.72 67.48
CA PRO A 2 24.83 -16.39 66.55
C PRO A 2 24.28 -16.25 65.11
N ALA A 3 24.96 -16.54 64.00
CA ALA A 3 26.33 -16.91 63.69
C ALA A 3 26.54 -16.61 62.18
N VAL A 4 27.79 -16.34 61.85
CA VAL A 4 28.35 -16.29 60.49
C VAL A 4 28.49 -17.72 59.97
N ALA A 5 28.13 -17.98 58.71
CA ALA A 5 28.67 -19.11 57.96
C ALA A 5 28.71 -18.80 56.45
N ALA A 6 29.93 -18.90 55.93
CA ALA A 6 30.33 -18.76 54.55
C ALA A 6 30.27 -20.10 53.78
N SER A 7 30.70 -20.02 52.52
CA SER A 7 31.08 -21.07 51.56
C SER A 7 30.01 -21.60 50.62
N SER A 8 30.32 -21.95 49.37
CA SER A 8 31.45 -21.75 48.43
C SER A 8 31.21 -22.74 47.27
N ARG A 9 31.66 -22.38 46.07
CA ARG A 9 32.15 -23.25 44.96
C ARG A 9 31.09 -24.02 44.14
N SER A 10 30.95 -23.73 42.84
CA SER A 10 31.85 -23.99 41.70
C SER A 10 31.63 -25.37 41.09
N THR A 11 31.19 -25.44 39.83
CA THR A 11 31.80 -26.33 38.82
C THR A 11 31.53 -25.82 37.40
N THR A 12 32.61 -25.85 36.65
CA THR A 12 32.82 -25.65 35.21
C THR A 12 32.48 -26.91 34.40
N ASN A 13 31.97 -26.76 33.18
CA ASN A 13 32.36 -27.52 31.96
C ASN A 13 31.59 -26.95 30.75
N LYS A 14 32.21 -26.35 29.73
CA LYS A 14 33.20 -26.81 28.72
C LYS A 14 32.55 -27.58 27.56
N GLU A 15 32.61 -26.90 26.40
CA GLU A 15 32.69 -27.41 25.01
C GLU A 15 31.64 -28.40 24.51
N ASN A 16 30.88 -28.02 23.47
CA ASN A 16 31.12 -28.58 22.13
C ASN A 16 30.35 -27.89 20.98
N ARG A 17 31.12 -27.64 19.92
CA ARG A 17 30.79 -27.85 18.49
C ARG A 17 29.63 -27.09 17.84
N GLY A 18 30.02 -25.96 17.22
CA GLY A 18 30.19 -25.89 15.77
C GLY A 18 29.02 -26.34 14.90
N THR A 19 28.26 -25.37 14.40
CA THR A 19 27.55 -25.49 13.12
C THR A 19 27.86 -24.25 12.28
N ALA A 20 28.61 -24.47 11.22
CA ALA A 20 28.89 -23.51 10.18
C ALA A 20 27.60 -23.28 9.38
N PHE A 21 27.07 -22.06 9.39
CA PHE A 21 26.06 -21.66 8.43
C PHE A 21 26.75 -21.26 7.13
N ALA A 22 26.74 -22.19 6.19
CA ALA A 22 27.20 -22.00 4.83
C ALA A 22 26.38 -20.90 4.15
N LEU A 23 27.08 -19.89 3.63
CA LEU A 23 26.56 -18.92 2.68
C LEU A 23 26.24 -19.65 1.37
N HIS A 24 24.96 -19.92 1.11
CA HIS A 24 24.49 -20.28 -0.21
C HIS A 24 24.40 -18.99 -1.05
N ALA A 25 25.43 -18.78 -1.87
CA ALA A 25 25.38 -17.85 -2.99
C ALA A 25 24.47 -18.48 -4.06
N GLU A 26 23.26 -17.94 -4.20
CA GLU A 26 22.39 -18.22 -5.34
C GLU A 26 23.01 -17.58 -6.59
N ARG A 27 23.48 -18.47 -7.45
CA ARG A 27 24.06 -18.23 -8.76
C ARG A 27 22.90 -17.95 -9.71
N SER A 28 22.85 -16.74 -10.24
CA SER A 28 21.96 -16.37 -11.35
C SER A 28 22.44 -17.05 -12.63
N ASP A 29 21.83 -18.19 -12.96
CA ASP A 29 21.93 -18.80 -14.29
C ASP A 29 20.92 -18.10 -15.22
N ASP A 30 21.44 -17.20 -16.05
CA ASP A 30 20.80 -16.74 -17.28
C ASP A 30 20.58 -17.95 -18.19
N SER A 31 19.31 -18.35 -18.34
CA SER A 31 18.87 -19.29 -19.36
C SER A 31 17.87 -18.59 -20.28
N ASP A 32 18.42 -18.08 -21.38
CA ASP A 32 17.70 -17.74 -22.59
C ASP A 32 16.97 -18.97 -23.12
N ALA A 33 15.64 -18.96 -23.04
CA ALA A 33 14.78 -19.91 -23.75
C ALA A 33 13.49 -19.22 -24.21
N ASP A 34 13.54 -18.79 -25.47
CA ASP A 34 12.56 -19.08 -26.52
C ASP A 34 11.07 -19.20 -26.12
N ALA A 35 10.26 -18.21 -26.54
CA ALA A 35 8.85 -18.42 -26.81
C ALA A 35 8.28 -17.34 -27.76
N GLY A 36 8.20 -17.69 -29.04
CA GLY A 36 6.94 -17.65 -29.79
C GLY A 36 6.35 -16.28 -30.15
N ALA A 37 6.80 -15.74 -31.28
CA ALA A 37 6.09 -14.68 -32.01
C ALA A 37 4.75 -15.19 -32.61
N PRO A 38 3.61 -14.49 -32.42
CA PRO A 38 2.42 -14.77 -33.20
C PRO A 38 2.46 -14.09 -34.59
N SER A 39 2.49 -14.97 -35.60
CA SER A 39 2.22 -14.72 -37.02
C SER A 39 0.95 -13.88 -37.25
N SER A 40 1.10 -12.69 -37.83
CA SER A 40 -0.01 -11.91 -38.37
C SER A 40 -0.26 -12.30 -39.83
N LYS A 41 -1.39 -12.97 -40.04
CA LYS A 41 -1.90 -13.38 -41.35
C LYS A 41 -2.29 -12.15 -42.18
N SER A 42 -1.55 -11.98 -43.27
CA SER A 42 -1.88 -11.09 -44.39
C SER A 42 -3.25 -11.48 -44.97
N ARG A 43 -4.25 -10.60 -44.84
CA ARG A 43 -5.54 -10.75 -45.51
C ARG A 43 -5.71 -9.64 -46.54
N ARG A 44 -5.53 -10.09 -47.78
CA ARG A 44 -5.84 -9.45 -49.05
C ARG A 44 -7.31 -8.98 -49.06
N VAL A 45 -7.57 -7.71 -49.36
CA VAL A 45 -8.89 -7.25 -49.81
C VAL A 45 -8.71 -6.51 -51.12
N VAL A 46 -9.42 -7.02 -52.12
CA VAL A 46 -9.47 -6.54 -53.51
C VAL A 46 -10.74 -5.72 -53.65
N SER A 47 -10.62 -4.48 -54.08
CA SER A 47 -11.67 -3.69 -54.74
C SER A 47 -10.94 -2.53 -55.43
N GLY A 48 -10.85 -2.43 -56.76
CA GLY A 48 -11.89 -2.68 -57.74
C GLY A 48 -12.78 -1.44 -57.87
N SER A 49 -12.30 -0.41 -58.57
CA SER A 49 -13.15 0.64 -59.15
C SER A 49 -12.40 1.36 -60.27
N SER A 50 -12.84 1.03 -61.48
CA SER A 50 -12.60 1.69 -62.75
C SER A 50 -13.44 2.97 -62.90
N SER A 51 -12.83 4.05 -63.36
CA SER A 51 -13.47 5.08 -64.21
C SER A 51 -12.36 5.94 -64.79
N SER A 52 -12.02 5.75 -66.06
CA SER A 52 -12.64 6.30 -67.27
C SER A 52 -11.90 7.54 -67.76
N ALA A 53 -11.41 7.40 -68.99
CA ALA A 53 -10.76 8.39 -69.80
C ALA A 53 -11.53 9.73 -69.90
N ALA A 54 -10.77 10.82 -69.88
CA ALA A 54 -11.08 11.99 -70.70
C ALA A 54 -9.77 12.67 -71.10
N ARG A 55 -9.38 12.42 -72.35
CA ARG A 55 -8.42 13.24 -73.08
C ARG A 55 -9.02 14.63 -73.27
N ARG A 56 -8.25 15.68 -73.02
CA ARG A 56 -8.39 16.95 -73.74
C ARG A 56 -7.07 17.70 -73.78
N ALA A 57 -6.60 17.86 -75.01
CA ALA A 57 -5.48 18.70 -75.41
C ALA A 57 -5.88 20.18 -75.45
N VAL A 58 -4.91 21.01 -75.86
CA VAL A 58 -4.87 22.48 -76.08
C VAL A 58 -4.82 23.31 -74.79
N SER A 59 -3.91 24.27 -74.59
CA SER A 59 -3.18 25.12 -75.54
C SER A 59 -1.91 25.70 -74.90
N ALA A 60 -0.82 25.73 -75.65
CA ALA A 60 0.35 26.55 -75.34
C ALA A 60 -0.01 28.05 -75.46
N SER A 61 -0.03 28.77 -74.35
CA SER A 61 0.04 30.24 -74.34
C SER A 61 1.43 30.67 -73.87
N LYS A 62 2.28 30.90 -74.85
CA LYS A 62 3.53 31.65 -74.74
C LYS A 62 3.15 33.08 -74.39
N GLY A 63 3.46 33.51 -73.17
CA GLY A 63 3.14 34.86 -72.70
C GLY A 63 3.93 35.19 -71.45
N SER A 64 5.03 35.91 -71.65
CA SER A 64 5.54 36.95 -70.75
C SER A 64 5.43 36.71 -69.25
N SER A 65 6.52 36.30 -68.60
CA SER A 65 6.88 36.94 -67.33
C SER A 65 8.36 36.74 -67.02
N SER A 66 9.12 37.81 -67.17
CA SER A 66 10.21 38.15 -66.27
C SER A 66 9.64 38.44 -64.87
N SER A 67 8.91 37.48 -64.28
CA SER A 67 8.53 37.52 -62.87
C SER A 67 9.76 37.13 -62.06
N MET A 68 10.05 37.98 -61.10
CA MET A 68 11.35 38.12 -60.46
C MET A 68 11.73 36.82 -59.72
N PRO A 69 13.03 36.51 -59.54
CA PRO A 69 13.46 35.44 -58.63
C PRO A 69 12.81 35.56 -57.24
N GLU A 70 12.42 36.77 -56.85
CA GLU A 70 11.67 37.12 -55.65
C GLU A 70 10.29 36.45 -55.56
N ASP A 71 9.52 36.36 -56.65
CA ASP A 71 8.19 35.70 -56.64
C ASP A 71 8.32 34.19 -56.42
N LYS A 72 9.38 33.58 -56.97
CA LYS A 72 9.70 32.16 -56.78
C LYS A 72 10.21 31.90 -55.36
N MET A 73 11.02 32.81 -54.80
CA MET A 73 11.45 32.73 -53.40
C MET A 73 10.26 32.85 -52.45
N ALA A 74 9.37 33.81 -52.64
CA ALA A 74 8.15 33.94 -51.84
C ALA A 74 7.23 32.73 -51.94
N ALA A 75 7.15 32.08 -53.12
CA ALA A 75 6.40 30.83 -53.27
C ALA A 75 7.05 29.64 -52.53
N LEU A 76 8.37 29.58 -52.47
CA LEU A 76 9.12 28.56 -51.71
C LEU A 76 9.02 28.78 -50.20
N GLU A 77 9.08 30.03 -49.74
CA GLU A 77 8.89 30.39 -48.33
C GLU A 77 7.49 29.99 -47.85
N ARG A 78 6.44 30.33 -48.60
CA ARG A 78 5.07 29.88 -48.29
C ARG A 78 4.95 28.37 -48.23
N ARG A 79 5.64 27.66 -49.12
CA ARG A 79 5.64 26.18 -49.13
C ARG A 79 6.41 25.60 -47.95
N LEU A 80 7.50 26.23 -47.52
CA LEU A 80 8.23 25.83 -46.31
C LEU A 80 7.37 26.07 -45.06
N GLU A 81 6.76 27.24 -44.94
CA GLU A 81 5.84 27.58 -43.84
C GLU A 81 4.69 26.58 -43.77
N GLN A 82 4.10 26.25 -44.92
CA GLN A 82 3.05 25.23 -45.01
C GLN A 82 3.55 23.85 -44.56
N MET A 83 4.71 23.39 -45.06
CA MET A 83 5.29 22.10 -44.65
C MET A 83 5.66 22.08 -43.16
N THR A 84 6.12 23.19 -42.60
CA THR A 84 6.39 23.28 -41.16
C THR A 84 5.11 23.23 -40.34
N ALA A 85 4.06 23.93 -40.77
CA ALA A 85 2.77 23.91 -40.10
C ALA A 85 2.13 22.52 -40.16
N GLU A 86 2.21 21.83 -41.31
CA GLU A 86 1.74 20.45 -41.46
C GLU A 86 2.52 19.49 -40.56
N ARG A 87 3.85 19.63 -40.49
CA ARG A 87 4.69 18.82 -39.59
C ARG A 87 4.36 19.05 -38.12
N ASP A 88 4.16 20.30 -37.72
CA ASP A 88 3.82 20.64 -36.33
C ASP A 88 2.39 20.19 -35.97
N ALA A 89 1.45 20.27 -36.91
CA ALA A 89 0.10 19.73 -36.74
C ALA A 89 0.12 18.20 -36.53
N VAL A 90 0.86 17.47 -37.37
CA VAL A 90 1.03 16.01 -37.23
C VAL A 90 1.72 15.66 -35.90
N GLN A 91 2.71 16.44 -35.49
CA GLN A 91 3.40 16.24 -34.20
C GLN A 91 2.43 16.45 -33.03
N ALA A 92 1.61 17.51 -33.07
CA ALA A 92 0.60 17.77 -32.05
C ALA A 92 -0.47 16.66 -31.98
N GLU A 93 -0.91 16.14 -33.13
CA GLU A 93 -1.82 15.00 -33.20
C GLU A 93 -1.18 13.73 -32.62
N PHE A 94 0.10 13.49 -32.90
CA PHE A 94 0.83 12.35 -32.36
C PHE A 94 0.99 12.45 -30.84
N ASP A 95 1.29 13.64 -30.31
CA ASP A 95 1.42 13.87 -28.88
C ASP A 95 0.05 13.73 -28.17
N SER A 96 -1.04 14.21 -28.78
CA SER A 96 -2.40 13.99 -28.32
C SER A 96 -2.77 12.50 -28.27
N LEU A 97 -2.46 11.73 -29.32
CA LEU A 97 -2.66 10.28 -29.33
C LEU A 97 -1.80 9.56 -28.27
N ARG A 98 -0.60 10.05 -28.02
CA ARG A 98 0.29 9.53 -26.97
C ARG A 98 -0.26 9.81 -25.57
N GLU A 99 -0.91 10.95 -25.36
CA GLU A 99 -1.59 11.28 -24.11
C GLU A 99 -2.89 10.49 -23.90
N LEU A 100 -3.64 10.23 -24.98
CA LEU A 100 -4.81 9.35 -24.96
C LEU A 100 -4.44 7.90 -24.64
N ARG A 101 -3.28 7.44 -25.11
CA ARG A 101 -2.74 6.11 -24.78
C ARG A 101 -2.36 5.97 -23.31
N LYS A 102 -1.95 7.07 -22.65
CA LYS A 102 -1.77 7.11 -21.19
C LYS A 102 -3.13 7.07 -20.50
N THR A 103 -3.73 5.88 -20.49
CA THR A 103 -4.98 5.61 -19.78
C THR A 103 -4.82 5.92 -18.29
N GLU A 104 -5.91 6.25 -17.60
CA GLU A 104 -5.87 6.51 -16.16
C GLU A 104 -5.11 5.46 -15.33
N PRO A 105 -5.22 4.13 -15.57
CA PRO A 105 -4.42 3.15 -14.83
C PRO A 105 -2.92 3.28 -15.07
N GLU A 106 -2.47 3.69 -16.26
CA GLU A 106 -1.04 3.93 -16.53
C GLU A 106 -0.53 5.17 -15.78
N ARG A 107 -1.34 6.22 -15.70
CA ARG A 107 -1.02 7.42 -14.90
C ARG A 107 -0.93 7.06 -13.42
N ALA A 108 -1.93 6.35 -12.90
CA ALA A 108 -1.93 5.85 -11.53
C ALA A 108 -0.69 4.98 -11.26
N LEU A 109 -0.35 4.03 -12.14
CA LEU A 109 0.84 3.20 -11.99
C LEU A 109 2.12 4.06 -11.96
N SER A 110 2.22 5.07 -12.82
CA SER A 110 3.38 5.97 -12.85
C SER A 110 3.53 6.78 -11.55
N GLU A 111 2.42 7.23 -10.96
CA GLU A 111 2.41 7.94 -9.68
C GLU A 111 2.75 7.00 -8.52
N TRP A 112 2.20 5.79 -8.51
CA TRP A 112 2.54 4.73 -7.56
C TRP A 112 4.02 4.37 -7.63
N ARG A 113 4.59 4.27 -8.84
CA ARG A 113 6.02 4.01 -9.04
C ARG A 113 6.86 5.16 -8.50
N ARG A 114 6.51 6.41 -8.81
CA ARG A 114 7.23 7.60 -8.34
C ARG A 114 7.22 7.72 -6.81
N THR A 115 6.07 7.44 -6.19
CA THR A 115 5.95 7.45 -4.72
C THR A 115 6.69 6.29 -4.07
N ALA A 116 6.68 5.10 -4.66
CA ALA A 116 7.46 3.95 -4.18
C ALA A 116 8.97 4.20 -4.27
N GLU A 117 9.46 4.75 -5.39
CA GLU A 117 10.87 5.12 -5.57
C GLU A 117 11.30 6.20 -4.57
N SER A 118 10.45 7.21 -4.31
CA SER A 118 10.73 8.24 -3.29
C SER A 118 10.81 7.65 -1.88
N LYS A 119 9.88 6.77 -1.49
CA LYS A 119 9.91 6.07 -0.19
C LYS A 119 11.14 5.19 -0.04
N SER A 120 11.52 4.49 -1.11
CA SER A 120 12.72 3.65 -1.14
C SER A 120 13.98 4.48 -0.92
N ARG A 121 14.13 5.62 -1.61
CA ARG A 121 15.26 6.56 -1.41
C ARG A 121 15.31 7.07 0.03
N HIS A 122 14.18 7.49 0.59
CA HIS A 122 14.14 7.98 1.96
C HIS A 122 14.51 6.90 2.99
N ALA A 123 14.04 5.66 2.79
CA ALA A 123 14.43 4.53 3.62
C ALA A 123 15.94 4.23 3.52
N GLN A 124 16.54 4.32 2.32
CA GLN A 124 17.98 4.15 2.12
C GLN A 124 18.79 5.25 2.81
N GLU A 125 18.35 6.50 2.75
CA GLU A 125 18.95 7.64 3.48
C GLU A 125 18.85 7.46 5.00
N LEU A 126 17.70 6.98 5.50
CA LEU A 126 17.55 6.69 6.92
C LEU A 126 18.47 5.55 7.36
N ILE A 127 18.57 4.48 6.57
CA ILE A 127 19.48 3.37 6.85
C ILE A 127 20.93 3.85 6.85
N SER A 128 21.34 4.69 5.89
CA SER A 128 22.72 5.19 5.83
C SER A 128 23.05 6.10 7.02
N THR A 129 22.13 6.98 7.42
CA THR A 129 22.32 7.84 8.60
C THR A 129 22.38 7.05 9.90
N LEU A 130 21.53 6.02 10.07
CA LEU A 130 21.58 5.13 11.23
C LEU A 130 22.86 4.30 11.28
N LYS A 131 23.34 3.79 10.13
CA LYS A 131 24.63 3.10 10.04
C LYS A 131 25.80 4.01 10.43
N ALA A 132 25.82 5.25 9.94
CA ALA A 132 26.86 6.22 10.30
C ALA A 132 26.84 6.55 11.81
N ARG A 133 25.65 6.64 12.43
CA ARG A 133 25.50 6.82 13.87
C ARG A 133 25.98 5.61 14.66
N LEU A 134 25.65 4.39 14.22
CA LEU A 134 26.14 3.16 14.82
C LEU A 134 27.67 3.09 14.77
N GLU A 135 28.27 3.30 13.61
CA GLU A 135 29.74 3.33 13.47
C GLU A 135 30.40 4.39 14.36
N SER A 136 29.83 5.59 14.45
CA SER A 136 30.31 6.64 15.35
C SER A 136 30.21 6.22 16.83
N SER A 137 29.10 5.59 17.22
CA SER A 137 28.92 5.07 18.57
C SER A 137 29.87 3.92 18.89
N GLU A 138 30.07 2.98 17.97
CA GLU A 138 31.02 1.88 18.12
C GLU A 138 32.46 2.39 18.22
N ARG A 139 32.84 3.40 17.43
CA ARG A 139 34.16 4.04 17.55
C ARG A 139 34.35 4.67 18.92
N ARG A 140 33.32 5.34 19.47
CA ARG A 140 33.36 5.91 20.84
C ARG A 140 33.49 4.83 21.91
N VAL A 141 32.72 3.74 21.80
CA VAL A 141 32.82 2.60 22.73
C VAL A 141 34.20 1.97 22.66
N ARG A 142 34.72 1.67 21.46
CA ARG A 142 36.09 1.12 21.29
C ARG A 142 37.16 2.07 21.81
N ALA A 143 37.00 3.38 21.65
CA ALA A 143 37.94 4.36 22.20
C ALA A 143 37.91 4.40 23.74
N LEU A 144 36.73 4.22 24.36
CA LEU A 144 36.58 4.10 25.81
C LEU A 144 37.15 2.77 26.34
N GLU A 145 36.93 1.67 25.62
CA GLU A 145 37.50 0.36 25.96
C GLU A 145 39.03 0.37 25.83
N ALA A 146 39.57 0.98 24.77
CA ALA A 146 41.02 1.16 24.60
C ALA A 146 41.62 2.21 25.56
N GLY A 147 40.81 3.21 25.97
CA GLY A 147 41.18 4.29 26.88
C GLY A 147 40.91 4.01 28.36
N GLY A 148 40.42 2.81 28.70
CA GLY A 148 40.10 2.35 30.06
C GLY A 148 41.28 2.28 31.05
N ALA A 149 42.42 2.88 30.72
CA ALA A 149 43.58 3.01 31.59
C ALA A 149 43.87 4.47 32.04
N THR A 150 43.15 5.49 31.57
CA THR A 150 43.49 6.90 31.90
C THR A 150 42.28 7.82 32.12
N ALA A 151 41.21 7.34 32.76
CA ALA A 151 40.09 8.18 33.21
C ALA A 151 40.42 8.95 34.52
N ALA A 152 41.48 9.76 34.49
CA ALA A 152 41.84 10.73 35.54
C ALA A 152 42.14 12.13 34.96
N ALA A 153 41.58 12.48 33.81
CA ALA A 153 41.64 13.84 33.24
C ALA A 153 40.24 14.48 33.24
N SER A 154 39.68 14.66 34.44
CA SER A 154 38.45 15.40 34.68
C SER A 154 38.76 16.89 34.64
N GLY A 155 38.40 17.57 33.55
CA GLY A 155 38.58 19.02 33.42
C GLY A 155 38.17 19.60 32.05
N SER A 156 38.41 18.88 30.96
CA SER A 156 38.18 19.41 29.60
C SER A 156 36.87 18.94 28.94
N THR A 157 36.18 17.95 29.50
CA THR A 157 34.92 17.40 28.95
C THR A 157 33.68 18.20 29.36
N ARG A 158 33.70 18.89 30.50
CA ARG A 158 32.54 19.68 30.97
C ARG A 158 32.18 20.84 30.04
N THR A 159 33.15 21.50 29.42
CA THR A 159 32.88 22.62 28.50
C THR A 159 32.39 22.14 27.13
N ALA A 160 32.88 21.00 26.65
CA ALA A 160 32.41 20.40 25.40
C ALA A 160 30.97 19.87 25.54
N ASP A 161 30.65 19.23 26.67
CA ASP A 161 29.30 18.76 26.97
C ASP A 161 28.32 19.95 27.12
N GLU A 162 28.75 21.07 27.71
CA GLU A 162 27.93 22.29 27.82
C GLU A 162 27.64 22.94 26.47
N ASP A 163 28.61 22.97 25.55
CA ASP A 163 28.42 23.52 24.21
C ASP A 163 27.56 22.60 23.33
N GLU A 164 27.69 21.27 23.46
CA GLU A 164 26.77 20.31 22.83
C GLU A 164 25.34 20.43 23.38
N LEU A 165 25.17 20.62 24.70
CA LEU A 165 23.86 20.87 25.31
C LEU A 165 23.22 22.15 24.77
N ARG A 166 23.98 23.24 24.66
CA ARG A 166 23.48 24.51 24.07
C ARG A 166 23.09 24.36 22.62
N GLU A 167 23.85 23.59 21.83
CA GLU A 167 23.54 23.36 20.43
C GLU A 167 22.29 22.47 20.27
N MET A 168 22.14 21.44 21.11
CA MET A 168 20.93 20.61 21.17
C MET A 168 19.69 21.43 21.57
N GLU A 169 19.83 22.37 22.51
CA GLU A 169 18.75 23.29 22.88
C GLU A 169 18.34 24.21 21.73
N ARG A 170 19.31 24.78 21.00
CA ARG A 170 19.04 25.59 19.80
C ARG A 170 18.33 24.78 18.73
N GLN A 171 18.75 23.54 18.48
CA GLN A 171 18.09 22.66 17.50
C GLN A 171 16.67 22.31 17.91
N ARG A 172 16.44 22.05 19.20
CA ARG A 172 15.11 21.79 19.75
C ARG A 172 14.21 23.02 19.64
N ASP A 173 14.73 24.21 19.90
CA ASP A 173 13.95 25.45 19.83
C ASP A 173 13.66 25.85 18.37
N ALA A 174 14.61 25.63 17.45
CA ALA A 174 14.40 25.78 16.01
C ALA A 174 13.37 24.75 15.47
N GLY A 175 13.41 23.52 15.97
CA GLY A 175 12.40 22.49 15.65
C GLY A 175 11.00 22.90 16.09
N ARG A 176 10.87 23.39 17.33
CA ARG A 176 9.58 23.89 17.85
C ARG A 176 9.06 25.13 17.13
N ALA A 177 9.95 26.01 16.66
CA ALA A 177 9.55 27.15 15.83
C ALA A 177 8.94 26.67 14.50
N ARG A 178 9.59 25.70 13.83
CA ARG A 178 9.06 25.10 12.59
C ARG A 178 7.75 24.34 12.80
N GLU A 179 7.61 23.63 13.91
CA GLU A 179 6.36 22.95 14.25
C GLU A 179 5.20 23.94 14.42
N ARG A 180 5.45 25.10 15.04
CA ARG A 180 4.46 26.17 15.17
C ARG A 180 4.10 26.77 13.80
N GLU A 181 5.09 27.07 12.96
CA GLU A 181 4.86 27.57 11.60
C GLU A 181 4.00 26.59 10.78
N LEU A 182 4.29 25.29 10.86
CA LEU A 182 3.50 24.25 10.18
C LEU A 182 2.09 24.12 10.77
N GLN A 183 1.92 24.26 12.09
CA GLN A 183 0.60 24.26 12.72
C GLN A 183 -0.24 25.47 12.25
N GLU A 184 0.36 26.67 12.23
CA GLU A 184 -0.29 27.88 11.71
C GLU A 184 -0.65 27.73 10.22
N GLU A 185 0.22 27.11 9.41
CA GLU A 185 -0.08 26.85 8.01
C GLU A 185 -1.21 25.83 7.84
N VAL A 186 -1.25 24.77 8.64
CA VAL A 186 -2.35 23.81 8.66
C VAL A 186 -3.66 24.48 9.07
N GLU A 187 -3.66 25.32 10.09
CA GLU A 187 -4.85 26.07 10.51
C GLU A 187 -5.33 27.03 9.43
N ARG A 188 -4.41 27.72 8.75
CA ARG A 188 -4.71 28.58 7.59
C ARG A 188 -5.34 27.77 6.46
N LEU A 189 -4.73 26.66 6.06
CA LEU A 189 -5.25 25.79 4.99
C LEU A 189 -6.62 25.18 5.36
N GLN A 190 -6.83 24.83 6.63
CA GLN A 190 -8.14 24.37 7.09
C GLN A 190 -9.20 25.48 7.03
N LEU A 191 -8.83 26.72 7.35
CA LEU A 191 -9.73 27.87 7.20
C LEU A 191 -10.10 28.09 5.73
N GLU A 192 -9.10 28.12 4.84
CA GLU A 192 -9.29 28.25 3.40
C GLU A 192 -10.20 27.14 2.86
N LEU A 193 -9.94 25.88 3.23
CA LEU A 193 -10.78 24.74 2.84
C LEU A 193 -12.23 24.90 3.34
N ARG A 194 -12.44 25.34 4.58
CA ARG A 194 -13.79 25.60 5.10
C ARG A 194 -14.49 26.71 4.32
N THR A 195 -13.78 27.77 3.95
CA THR A 195 -14.34 28.86 3.14
C THR A 195 -14.67 28.41 1.71
N GLU A 196 -13.81 27.60 1.09
CA GLU A 196 -14.01 27.04 -0.24
C GLU A 196 -15.21 26.06 -0.28
N VAL A 197 -15.34 25.22 0.76
CA VAL A 197 -16.48 24.31 0.93
C VAL A 197 -17.77 25.08 1.16
N ALA A 198 -17.75 26.15 1.98
CA ALA A 198 -18.92 27.00 2.20
C ALA A 198 -19.33 27.73 0.91
N SER A 199 -18.37 28.27 0.17
CA SER A 199 -18.57 28.90 -1.14
C SER A 199 -19.16 27.92 -2.16
N SER A 200 -18.56 26.73 -2.29
CA SER A 200 -19.03 25.66 -3.15
C SER A 200 -20.45 25.24 -2.80
N ARG A 201 -20.77 25.10 -1.50
CA ARG A 201 -22.11 24.73 -1.04
C ARG A 201 -23.15 25.82 -1.32
N ALA A 202 -22.78 27.09 -1.22
CA ALA A 202 -23.66 28.22 -1.55
C ALA A 202 -23.91 28.35 -3.07
N LEU A 203 -22.92 28.00 -3.91
CA LEU A 203 -23.09 27.93 -5.36
C LEU A 203 -23.98 26.74 -5.77
N LEU A 204 -23.81 25.60 -5.08
CA LEU A 204 -24.61 24.39 -5.31
C LEU A 204 -26.07 24.53 -4.84
N SER A 205 -26.36 25.35 -3.81
CA SER A 205 -27.73 25.63 -3.37
C SER A 205 -28.48 26.62 -4.27
N ARG A 206 -27.77 27.35 -5.15
CA ARG A 206 -28.36 28.27 -6.15
C ARG A 206 -28.55 27.63 -7.54
N ALA A 207 -28.06 26.41 -7.74
CA ALA A 207 -28.34 25.59 -8.92
C ALA A 207 -29.61 24.73 -8.68
N PRO A 208 -30.52 24.57 -9.67
CA PRO A 208 -31.63 23.64 -9.54
C PRO A 208 -31.09 22.23 -9.32
N ALA A 209 -31.67 21.55 -8.31
CA ALA A 209 -31.18 20.32 -7.69
C ALA A 209 -30.55 19.30 -8.65
N ALA A 210 -29.22 19.34 -8.75
CA ALA A 210 -28.41 18.20 -9.10
C ALA A 210 -26.96 18.46 -8.68
N VAL A 211 -26.44 17.53 -7.87
CA VAL A 211 -25.02 17.24 -7.62
C VAL A 211 -24.29 18.13 -6.61
N ALA A 212 -23.86 17.50 -5.51
CA ALA A 212 -22.77 17.94 -4.63
C ALA A 212 -21.84 16.72 -4.36
N PRO A 213 -20.61 16.91 -3.86
CA PRO A 213 -19.41 16.84 -4.68
C PRO A 213 -18.65 15.52 -4.57
N ALA A 214 -17.69 15.35 -5.46
CA ALA A 214 -16.85 14.18 -5.58
C ALA A 214 -15.80 14.08 -4.47
N ALA A 215 -15.79 12.94 -3.78
CA ALA A 215 -14.57 12.30 -3.30
C ALA A 215 -14.75 10.78 -3.51
N ALA A 216 -13.83 10.23 -4.31
CA ALA A 216 -13.56 8.81 -4.58
C ALA A 216 -14.61 7.97 -5.32
N ALA A 217 -14.13 7.38 -6.43
CA ALA A 217 -14.54 6.17 -7.10
C ALA A 217 -15.85 6.17 -7.92
N ALA A 218 -15.65 5.88 -9.21
CA ALA A 218 -16.64 5.64 -10.23
C ALA A 218 -17.47 4.37 -9.95
N GLY A 219 -18.77 4.43 -10.30
CA GLY A 219 -19.68 3.28 -10.33
C GLY A 219 -20.50 3.09 -9.05
N SER A 220 -21.81 3.32 -9.13
CA SER A 220 -22.81 2.88 -8.13
C SER A 220 -22.87 3.62 -6.78
N LYS A 221 -23.26 4.90 -6.78
CA LYS A 221 -23.49 5.65 -5.53
C LYS A 221 -24.73 5.19 -4.74
N SER A 222 -25.77 4.66 -5.38
CA SER A 222 -26.93 4.10 -4.67
C SER A 222 -26.61 2.75 -4.04
N ALA A 223 -25.96 1.82 -4.75
CA ALA A 223 -25.61 0.53 -4.15
C ALA A 223 -24.58 0.69 -3.02
N SER A 224 -23.60 1.60 -3.12
CA SER A 224 -22.63 1.78 -2.01
C SER A 224 -23.26 2.32 -0.72
N ALA A 225 -24.33 3.13 -0.81
CA ALA A 225 -25.01 3.66 0.38
C ALA A 225 -25.89 2.60 1.03
N GLU A 226 -26.60 1.83 0.21
CA GLU A 226 -27.40 0.69 0.65
C GLU A 226 -26.51 -0.43 1.22
N GLU A 227 -25.40 -0.78 0.57
CA GLU A 227 -24.41 -1.74 1.06
C GLU A 227 -23.82 -1.31 2.41
N ARG A 228 -23.54 -0.01 2.58
CA ARG A 228 -23.10 0.55 3.88
C ARG A 228 -24.19 0.46 4.94
N ALA A 229 -25.45 0.69 4.59
CA ALA A 229 -26.58 0.57 5.53
C ALA A 229 -26.81 -0.89 5.93
N VAL A 230 -26.77 -1.82 4.97
CA VAL A 230 -26.87 -3.26 5.18
C VAL A 230 -25.72 -3.75 6.05
N ARG A 231 -24.49 -3.31 5.77
CA ARG A 231 -23.33 -3.64 6.59
C ARG A 231 -23.50 -3.16 8.03
N ARG A 232 -23.90 -1.89 8.24
CA ARG A 232 -24.17 -1.35 9.59
C ARG A 232 -25.24 -2.15 10.32
N LEU A 233 -26.30 -2.54 9.63
CA LEU A 233 -27.34 -3.40 10.21
C LEU A 233 -26.76 -4.73 10.69
N TYR A 234 -25.89 -5.37 9.91
CA TYR A 234 -25.22 -6.60 10.33
C TYR A 234 -24.22 -6.38 11.48
N GLU A 235 -23.49 -5.25 11.47
CA GLU A 235 -22.61 -4.85 12.58
C GLU A 235 -23.41 -4.69 13.88
N ASP A 236 -24.57 -4.01 13.83
CA ASP A 236 -25.47 -3.82 14.97
C ASP A 236 -26.09 -5.15 15.45
N LEU A 237 -26.50 -6.03 14.53
CA LEU A 237 -27.13 -7.31 14.87
C LEU A 237 -26.15 -8.33 15.45
N THR A 238 -24.89 -8.31 15.00
CA THR A 238 -23.90 -9.33 15.37
C THR A 238 -22.91 -8.85 16.42
N GLY A 239 -22.73 -7.53 16.56
CA GLY A 239 -21.64 -6.92 17.31
C GLY A 239 -20.27 -7.07 16.65
N LEU A 240 -20.20 -7.64 15.44
CA LEU A 240 -18.96 -7.88 14.71
C LEU A 240 -18.74 -6.79 13.65
N ILE A 241 -17.74 -5.94 13.88
CA ILE A 241 -17.36 -4.86 12.99
C ILE A 241 -16.20 -5.33 12.13
N VAL A 242 -16.40 -5.38 10.81
CA VAL A 242 -15.30 -5.63 9.88
C VAL A 242 -14.57 -4.30 9.67
N ASN A 243 -13.25 -4.26 9.81
CA ASN A 243 -12.45 -3.04 9.60
C ASN A 243 -11.75 -3.04 8.25
N GLY A 244 -11.38 -4.22 7.75
CA GLY A 244 -10.65 -4.36 6.50
C GLY A 244 -10.85 -5.73 5.86
N VAL A 245 -10.80 -5.75 4.53
CA VAL A 245 -10.85 -6.97 3.74
C VAL A 245 -9.63 -6.98 2.83
N GLU A 246 -8.82 -8.02 2.94
CA GLU A 246 -7.59 -8.20 2.18
C GLU A 246 -7.68 -9.48 1.37
N LEU A 247 -7.21 -9.45 0.12
CA LEU A 247 -7.07 -10.66 -0.70
C LEU A 247 -5.72 -11.29 -0.33
N TYR A 248 -5.73 -12.34 0.49
CA TYR A 248 -4.50 -12.92 1.02
C TYR A 248 -3.96 -14.03 0.12
N ASP A 249 -4.84 -14.72 -0.63
CA ASP A 249 -4.47 -15.62 -1.71
C ASP A 249 -5.07 -15.11 -3.02
N THR A 250 -4.26 -14.41 -3.80
CA THR A 250 -4.64 -13.84 -5.10
C THR A 250 -4.96 -14.92 -6.14
N LYS A 251 -4.37 -16.11 -6.03
CA LYS A 251 -4.57 -17.21 -6.99
C LYS A 251 -5.91 -17.88 -6.79
N ARG A 252 -6.31 -18.07 -5.53
CA ARG A 252 -7.59 -18.71 -5.16
C ARG A 252 -8.72 -17.71 -4.89
N GLY A 253 -8.40 -16.42 -4.85
CA GLY A 253 -9.36 -15.34 -4.57
C GLY A 253 -9.86 -15.34 -3.13
N LEU A 254 -9.08 -15.89 -2.19
CA LEU A 254 -9.48 -16.03 -0.79
C LEU A 254 -9.26 -14.73 -0.02
N ARG A 255 -10.21 -14.42 0.85
CA ARG A 255 -10.24 -13.16 1.59
C ARG A 255 -9.91 -13.35 3.05
N ARG A 256 -9.28 -12.31 3.62
CA ARG A 256 -8.98 -12.15 5.04
C ARG A 256 -9.73 -10.93 5.54
N PHE A 257 -10.51 -11.13 6.59
CA PHE A 257 -11.35 -10.11 7.22
C PHE A 257 -10.77 -9.74 8.57
N LYS A 258 -10.24 -8.52 8.69
CA LYS A 258 -9.82 -7.95 9.97
C LYS A 258 -11.05 -7.39 10.65
N SER A 259 -11.39 -7.89 11.83
CA SER A 259 -12.65 -7.58 12.51
C SER A 259 -12.44 -7.31 14.00
N VAL A 260 -13.40 -6.62 14.60
CA VAL A 260 -13.47 -6.37 16.03
C VAL A 260 -14.87 -6.71 16.49
N PHE A 261 -14.97 -7.55 17.51
CA PHE A 261 -16.21 -7.71 18.25
C PHE A 261 -16.30 -6.58 19.28
N ALA A 262 -17.33 -5.74 19.15
CA ALA A 262 -17.58 -4.62 20.04
C ALA A 262 -19.09 -4.49 20.26
N CYS A 263 -19.55 -4.87 21.45
CA CYS A 263 -20.95 -4.80 21.83
C CYS A 263 -21.07 -4.47 23.32
N SER A 264 -22.01 -3.60 23.68
CA SER A 264 -22.25 -3.21 25.07
C SER A 264 -22.61 -4.43 25.92
N GLY A 265 -21.95 -4.60 27.07
CA GLY A 265 -22.16 -5.75 27.95
C GLY A 265 -21.28 -6.97 27.60
N TYR A 266 -20.38 -6.84 26.63
CA TYR A 266 -19.40 -7.85 26.26
C TYR A 266 -17.98 -7.31 26.40
N HIS A 267 -16.99 -8.19 26.42
CA HIS A 267 -15.58 -7.83 26.23
C HIS A 267 -15.31 -7.56 24.76
N ASP A 268 -14.51 -6.55 24.48
CA ASP A 268 -14.07 -6.26 23.11
C ASP A 268 -13.02 -7.29 22.71
N LEU A 269 -13.07 -7.77 21.47
CA LEU A 269 -12.09 -8.73 20.95
C LEU A 269 -11.69 -8.41 19.53
N GLN A 270 -10.40 -8.25 19.30
CA GLN A 270 -9.84 -8.15 17.95
C GLN A 270 -9.63 -9.55 17.38
N LEU A 271 -10.04 -9.77 16.13
CA LEU A 271 -9.92 -11.08 15.47
C LEU A 271 -9.76 -10.95 13.96
N THR A 272 -9.22 -12.00 13.35
CA THR A 272 -9.21 -12.18 11.90
C THR A 272 -10.01 -13.42 11.52
N LEU A 273 -10.80 -13.33 10.45
CA LEU A 273 -11.41 -14.47 9.77
C LEU A 273 -10.78 -14.63 8.39
N GLU A 274 -10.34 -15.83 8.03
CA GLU A 274 -9.78 -16.13 6.71
C GLU A 274 -10.63 -17.18 6.00
N GLU A 275 -10.96 -16.95 4.74
CA GLU A 275 -11.56 -17.97 3.89
C GLU A 275 -10.52 -19.03 3.55
N SER A 276 -10.84 -20.30 3.76
CA SER A 276 -9.99 -21.42 3.41
C SER A 276 -10.80 -22.50 2.71
N ARG A 277 -10.12 -23.47 2.10
CA ARG A 277 -10.78 -24.65 1.52
C ARG A 277 -10.01 -25.89 1.91
N SER A 278 -10.74 -26.92 2.32
CA SER A 278 -10.19 -28.21 2.69
C SER A 278 -10.76 -29.29 1.80
N MET A 279 -9.90 -30.24 1.41
CA MET A 279 -10.33 -31.44 0.72
C MET A 279 -10.72 -32.47 1.77
N LEU A 280 -11.97 -32.90 1.74
CA LEU A 280 -12.44 -34.00 2.59
C LEU A 280 -12.31 -35.31 1.82
N PRO A 281 -11.74 -36.36 2.45
CA PRO A 281 -11.75 -37.69 1.85
C PRO A 281 -13.21 -38.12 1.66
N GLY A 282 -13.54 -38.56 0.44
CA GLY A 282 -14.84 -39.13 0.15
C GLY A 282 -15.02 -40.40 0.98
N TYR A 283 -16.03 -40.44 1.85
CA TYR A 283 -16.33 -41.64 2.61
C TYR A 283 -17.09 -42.62 1.71
N ALA A 284 -16.41 -43.67 1.27
CA ALA A 284 -16.99 -44.76 0.51
C ALA A 284 -17.55 -45.82 1.47
N ASP A 285 -18.86 -46.01 1.46
CA ASP A 285 -19.47 -47.19 2.09
C ASP A 285 -19.42 -48.34 1.06
N GLY A 286 -18.27 -48.99 0.97
CA GLY A 286 -18.05 -50.15 0.10
C GLY A 286 -17.43 -49.84 -1.27
N HIS A 287 -16.19 -50.31 -1.43
CA HIS A 287 -15.43 -50.63 -2.65
C HIS A 287 -15.23 -49.60 -3.79
N ASP A 288 -15.93 -48.47 -3.83
CA ASP A 288 -15.71 -47.39 -4.81
C ASP A 288 -15.24 -46.12 -4.10
N ALA A 289 -14.01 -45.67 -4.39
CA ALA A 289 -13.47 -44.43 -3.85
C ALA A 289 -14.38 -43.24 -4.22
N ALA A 290 -15.13 -42.72 -3.24
CA ALA A 290 -15.97 -41.57 -3.44
C ALA A 290 -15.11 -40.35 -3.80
N PRO A 291 -15.56 -39.49 -4.73
CA PRO A 291 -14.78 -38.33 -5.15
C PRO A 291 -14.50 -37.42 -3.96
N GLU A 292 -13.27 -36.92 -3.86
CA GLU A 292 -12.89 -35.94 -2.84
C GLU A 292 -13.81 -34.73 -2.93
N LYS A 293 -14.34 -34.32 -1.79
CA LYS A 293 -15.27 -33.18 -1.71
C LYS A 293 -14.52 -31.97 -1.18
N GLU A 294 -14.48 -30.91 -1.98
CA GLU A 294 -14.01 -29.60 -1.52
C GLU A 294 -15.03 -29.00 -0.54
N ARG A 295 -14.55 -28.54 0.61
CA ARG A 295 -15.35 -27.84 1.63
C ARG A 295 -14.78 -26.45 1.87
N ASP A 296 -15.65 -25.43 1.86
CA ASP A 296 -15.29 -24.08 2.26
C ASP A 296 -15.21 -24.00 3.79
N ASP A 297 -14.06 -23.56 4.28
CA ASP A 297 -13.75 -23.40 5.69
C ASP A 297 -13.49 -21.93 6.02
N LEU A 298 -13.59 -21.59 7.30
CA LEU A 298 -13.13 -20.34 7.88
C LEU A 298 -12.04 -20.63 8.91
N VAL A 299 -11.00 -19.82 8.91
CA VAL A 299 -9.95 -19.83 9.94
C VAL A 299 -10.14 -18.60 10.82
N TYR A 300 -10.39 -18.83 12.09
CA TYR A 300 -10.47 -17.81 13.12
C TYR A 300 -9.13 -17.65 13.80
N ILE A 301 -8.67 -16.40 13.93
CA ILE A 301 -7.41 -16.03 14.58
C ILE A 301 -7.73 -14.92 15.59
N PRO A 302 -7.72 -15.21 16.90
CA PRO A 302 -7.90 -14.19 17.92
C PRO A 302 -6.61 -13.35 18.07
N HIS A 303 -6.75 -12.03 18.22
CA HIS A 303 -5.64 -11.11 18.52
C HIS A 303 -5.73 -10.70 19.98
N LEU A 304 -5.34 -11.61 20.87
CA LEU A 304 -5.35 -11.38 22.31
C LEU A 304 -4.15 -10.52 22.72
N ASP A 305 -4.43 -9.47 23.47
CA ASP A 305 -3.42 -8.61 24.10
C ASP A 305 -3.48 -8.79 25.62
N GLU A 306 -2.34 -9.08 26.24
CA GLU A 306 -2.26 -9.41 27.67
C GLU A 306 -2.77 -8.29 28.58
N GLN A 307 -2.64 -7.02 28.16
CA GLN A 307 -3.06 -5.87 28.97
C GLN A 307 -4.52 -5.52 28.70
N ARG A 308 -4.92 -5.43 27.43
CA ARG A 308 -6.28 -5.06 27.03
C ARG A 308 -7.30 -6.14 27.39
N ASP A 309 -6.94 -7.40 27.21
CA ASP A 309 -7.85 -8.54 27.32
C ASP A 309 -7.66 -9.29 28.66
N ALA A 310 -6.90 -8.73 29.60
CA ALA A 310 -6.64 -9.32 30.93
C ALA A 310 -7.92 -9.74 31.66
N GLU A 311 -8.96 -8.89 31.62
CA GLU A 311 -10.25 -9.16 32.26
C GLU A 311 -10.98 -10.35 31.60
N LEU A 312 -10.93 -10.43 30.27
CA LEU A 312 -11.51 -11.54 29.51
C LEU A 312 -10.77 -12.84 29.83
N MET A 313 -9.44 -12.81 29.85
CA MET A 313 -8.61 -13.97 30.17
C MET A 313 -8.83 -14.45 31.61
N ALA A 314 -9.08 -13.54 32.55
CA ALA A 314 -9.39 -13.86 33.95
C ALA A 314 -10.84 -14.33 34.15
N SER A 315 -11.74 -14.08 33.20
CA SER A 315 -13.17 -14.32 33.39
C SER A 315 -13.58 -15.80 33.38
N GLU A 316 -12.72 -16.73 32.94
CA GLU A 316 -13.04 -18.17 32.74
C GLU A 316 -14.30 -18.43 31.86
N SER A 317 -14.96 -17.40 31.31
CA SER A 317 -16.17 -17.56 30.51
C SER A 317 -15.86 -17.95 29.07
N MET A 318 -14.66 -17.63 28.60
CA MET A 318 -14.20 -17.95 27.26
C MET A 318 -13.61 -19.36 27.21
N PRO A 319 -14.18 -20.28 26.40
CA PRO A 319 -13.58 -21.60 26.19
C PRO A 319 -12.16 -21.50 25.61
N ALA A 320 -11.26 -22.38 26.06
CA ALA A 320 -9.85 -22.36 25.64
C ALA A 320 -9.65 -22.41 24.11
N TYR A 321 -10.48 -23.17 23.39
CA TYR A 321 -10.39 -23.26 21.93
C TYR A 321 -10.74 -21.96 21.20
N LEU A 322 -11.40 -20.99 21.85
CA LEU A 322 -11.63 -19.65 21.28
C LEU A 322 -10.47 -18.69 21.55
N LEU A 323 -9.49 -19.09 22.36
CA LEU A 323 -8.26 -18.33 22.56
C LEU A 323 -7.17 -18.72 21.56
N GLU A 324 -7.39 -19.80 20.80
CA GLU A 324 -6.48 -20.34 19.82
C GLU A 324 -6.97 -20.12 18.39
N THR A 325 -6.06 -20.30 17.43
CA THR A 325 -6.43 -20.32 16.02
C THR A 325 -7.16 -21.61 15.69
N ILE A 326 -8.39 -21.51 15.20
CA ILE A 326 -9.20 -22.68 14.84
C ILE A 326 -9.70 -22.58 13.40
N ARG A 327 -9.82 -23.74 12.76
CA ARG A 327 -10.48 -23.88 11.46
C ARG A 327 -11.80 -24.61 11.63
N PHE A 328 -12.85 -24.10 11.00
CA PHE A 328 -14.17 -24.73 11.03
C PHE A 328 -14.89 -24.56 9.69
N ASP A 329 -15.88 -25.41 9.45
CA ASP A 329 -16.73 -25.36 8.26
C ASP A 329 -17.49 -24.03 8.19
N ARG A 330 -17.53 -23.38 7.02
CA ARG A 330 -18.28 -22.13 6.80
C ARG A 330 -19.76 -22.26 7.24
N GLN A 331 -20.37 -23.43 7.11
CA GLN A 331 -21.74 -23.70 7.56
C GLN A 331 -21.90 -23.65 9.10
N ALA A 332 -20.82 -23.84 9.85
CA ALA A 332 -20.80 -23.74 11.31
C ALA A 332 -20.60 -22.30 11.82
N SER A 333 -20.47 -21.30 10.94
CA SER A 333 -20.21 -19.89 11.30
C SER A 333 -21.19 -19.30 12.31
N LEU A 334 -22.49 -19.56 12.16
CA LEU A 334 -23.50 -19.06 13.11
C LEU A 334 -23.36 -19.71 14.51
N LYS A 335 -23.05 -21.01 14.56
CA LYS A 335 -22.79 -21.71 15.83
C LYS A 335 -21.53 -21.18 16.51
N PHE A 336 -20.49 -20.97 15.71
CA PHE A 336 -19.23 -20.37 16.16
C PHE A 336 -19.46 -18.96 16.73
N LEU A 337 -20.16 -18.08 16.01
CA LEU A 337 -20.48 -16.73 16.48
C LEU A 337 -21.26 -16.74 17.80
N GLY A 338 -22.24 -17.64 17.94
CA GLY A 338 -22.98 -17.81 19.19
C GLY A 338 -22.09 -18.27 20.36
N ASN A 339 -21.07 -19.09 20.11
CA ASN A 339 -20.08 -19.46 21.13
C ASN A 339 -19.19 -18.29 21.52
N VAL A 340 -18.72 -17.51 20.53
CA VAL A 340 -17.91 -16.31 20.77
C VAL A 340 -18.69 -15.29 21.60
N GLN A 341 -19.94 -14.99 21.22
CA GLN A 341 -20.80 -14.08 21.97
C GLN A 341 -20.99 -14.53 23.41
N ARG A 342 -21.25 -15.82 23.65
CA ARG A 342 -21.37 -16.36 25.02
C ARG A 342 -20.06 -16.24 25.81
N GLY A 343 -18.92 -16.49 25.17
CA GLY A 343 -17.61 -16.40 25.82
C GLY A 343 -17.24 -14.96 26.19
N LEU A 344 -17.63 -14.00 25.35
CA LEU A 344 -17.36 -12.57 25.54
C LEU A 344 -18.37 -11.87 26.46
N ALA A 345 -19.47 -12.51 26.85
CA ALA A 345 -20.48 -11.88 27.70
C ALA A 345 -19.89 -11.53 29.07
N ARG A 346 -19.93 -10.24 29.45
CA ARG A 346 -19.51 -9.82 30.78
C ARG A 346 -20.51 -10.39 31.78
N ARG A 347 -20.03 -11.08 32.82
CA ARG A 347 -20.90 -11.48 33.93
C ARG A 347 -21.36 -10.20 34.63
N SER A 348 -22.61 -9.80 34.36
CA SER A 348 -23.29 -8.79 35.15
C SER A 348 -23.30 -9.28 36.60
N GLY A 349 -22.50 -8.62 37.45
CA GLY A 349 -22.48 -8.91 38.86
C GLY A 349 -23.90 -8.83 39.40
N ARG A 350 -24.44 -9.95 39.87
CA ARG A 350 -25.51 -9.92 40.86
C ARG A 350 -24.97 -9.13 42.04
N LYS A 351 -25.41 -7.88 42.16
CA LYS A 351 -25.35 -7.14 43.42
C LYS A 351 -26.23 -7.83 44.45
#